data_AF-A0A349CJC7-F1
#
_entry.id   AF-A0A349CJC7-F1
#
_cell.length_a   1.000
_cell.length_b   1.000
_cell.length_c   1.000
_cell.angle_alpha   90.00
_cell.angle_beta   90.00
_cell.angle_gamma   90.00
#
_symmetry.space_group_name_H-M   'P 1'
#
loop_
_entity.id
_entity.type
_entity.pdbx_description
1 polymer ?
#
loop_
_entity_poly.entity_id
_entity_poly.type
_entity_poly.pdbx_seq_one_letter_code
_entity_poly.pdbx_strand_id
1 'polypeptide(L)'
;MGFEAELFKKGRYQELWQRCCGYLDLSIEDFTHIQKRLMLEQLELLKKCELGKSIMGDAIPENIEDFREMVPLTTYSDYAPYLLKRRMDVLPQRPIIWQYTSGKSEEYPYRWVPVTSRQL
;
A
#
# COMPACT_ATOMS: atom_id res chain seq x y z
N MET A 1 3.94 7.15 30.17
CA MET A 1 3.48 5.78 29.88
C MET A 1 2.46 5.88 28.76
N GLY A 2 2.49 4.97 27.78
CA GLY A 2 1.46 4.93 26.75
C GLY A 2 0.10 4.52 27.34
N PHE A 3 -0.98 4.93 26.68
CA PHE A 3 -2.35 4.61 27.11
C PHE A 3 -2.58 3.09 27.22
N GLU A 4 -1.98 2.33 26.30
CA GLU A 4 -2.02 0.86 26.26
C GLU A 4 -1.38 0.24 27.51
N ALA A 5 -0.27 0.83 27.99
CA ALA A 5 0.38 0.39 29.22
C ALA A 5 -0.50 0.66 30.46
N GLU A 6 -1.30 1.71 30.44
CA GLU A 6 -2.27 1.97 31.51
C GLU A 6 -3.43 0.96 31.49
N LEU A 7 -3.96 0.62 30.31
CA LEU A 7 -4.99 -0.41 30.18
C LEU A 7 -4.50 -1.76 30.70
N PHE A 8 -3.26 -2.14 30.35
CA PHE A 8 -2.64 -3.37 30.84
C PHE A 8 -2.53 -3.37 32.37
N LYS A 9 -1.99 -2.31 32.98
CA LYS A 9 -1.87 -2.18 34.44
C LYS A 9 -3.20 -2.23 35.17
N LYS A 10 -4.27 -1.71 34.55
CA LYS A 10 -5.63 -1.71 35.11
C LYS A 10 -6.39 -3.03 34.84
N GLY A 11 -5.76 -4.03 34.22
CA GLY A 11 -6.38 -5.31 33.88
C GLY A 11 -7.48 -5.21 32.80
N ARG A 12 -7.53 -4.12 32.02
CA ARG A 12 -8.54 -3.87 30.98
C ARG A 12 -8.14 -4.55 29.67
N TYR A 13 -7.96 -5.87 29.72
CA TYR A 13 -7.39 -6.63 28.60
C TYR A 13 -8.26 -6.66 27.35
N GLN A 14 -9.59 -6.65 27.49
CA GLN A 14 -10.50 -6.60 26.34
C GLN A 14 -10.34 -5.29 25.55
N GLU A 15 -10.24 -4.17 26.24
CA GLU A 15 -10.04 -2.87 25.58
C GLU A 15 -8.63 -2.74 24.99
N LEU A 16 -7.63 -3.29 25.69
CA LEU A 16 -6.28 -3.38 25.16
C LEU A 16 -6.26 -4.21 23.88
N TRP A 17 -6.92 -5.37 23.87
CA TRP A 17 -7.06 -6.23 22.70
C TRP A 17 -7.77 -5.51 21.56
N GLN A 18 -8.95 -4.95 21.80
CA GLN A 18 -9.70 -4.25 20.76
C GLN A 18 -8.90 -3.10 20.15
N ARG A 19 -8.10 -2.38 20.95
CA ARG A 19 -7.27 -1.28 20.47
C ARG A 19 -6.05 -1.73 19.66
N CYS A 20 -5.37 -2.80 20.08
CA CYS A 20 -4.11 -3.24 19.44
C CYS A 20 -4.33 -4.30 18.35
N CYS A 21 -5.31 -5.17 18.55
CA CYS A 21 -5.53 -6.40 17.81
C CYS A 21 -6.98 -6.55 17.30
N GLY A 22 -7.90 -5.63 17.60
CA GLY A 22 -9.32 -5.76 17.24
C GLY A 22 -9.58 -5.92 15.74
N TYR A 23 -8.63 -5.51 14.88
CA TYR A 23 -8.68 -5.78 13.45
C TYR A 23 -8.67 -7.29 13.10
N LEU A 24 -8.14 -8.15 13.98
CA LEU A 24 -8.15 -9.60 13.83
C LEU A 24 -9.54 -10.20 14.09
N ASP A 25 -10.41 -9.49 14.80
CA ASP A 25 -11.77 -9.91 15.10
C ASP A 25 -12.78 -9.46 14.03
N LEU A 26 -12.32 -8.75 13.00
CA LEU A 26 -13.19 -8.30 11.91
C LEU A 26 -13.84 -9.50 11.22
N SER A 27 -15.15 -9.40 10.99
CA SER A 27 -15.81 -10.33 10.08
C SER A 27 -15.23 -10.17 8.66
N ILE A 28 -15.37 -11.21 7.85
CA ILE A 28 -14.98 -11.13 6.43
C ILE A 28 -15.74 -10.00 5.70
N GLU A 29 -16.99 -9.74 6.09
CA GLU A 29 -17.79 -8.65 5.53
C GLU A 29 -17.19 -7.28 5.88
N ASP A 30 -16.90 -7.03 7.17
CA ASP A 30 -16.29 -5.76 7.62
C ASP A 30 -14.91 -5.55 7.00
N PHE A 31 -14.10 -6.61 6.97
CA PHE A 31 -12.79 -6.58 6.34
C PHE A 31 -12.89 -6.23 4.86
N THR A 32 -13.82 -6.86 4.14
CA THR A 32 -14.05 -6.60 2.72
C THR A 32 -14.50 -5.17 2.48
N HIS A 33 -15.41 -4.65 3.30
CA HIS A 33 -15.85 -3.25 3.22
C HIS A 33 -14.67 -2.27 3.40
N ILE A 34 -13.79 -2.53 4.37
CA ILE A 34 -12.58 -1.72 4.58
C ILE A 34 -11.64 -1.81 3.37
N GLN A 35 -11.37 -3.02 2.86
CA GLN A 35 -10.51 -3.21 1.68
C GLN A 35 -11.05 -2.46 0.45
N LYS A 36 -12.37 -2.51 0.20
CA LYS A 36 -12.99 -1.79 -0.93
C LYS A 36 -12.77 -0.28 -0.83
N ARG A 37 -13.02 0.29 0.35
CA ARG A 37 -12.78 1.72 0.58
C ARG A 37 -11.30 2.08 0.38
N LEU A 38 -10.38 1.31 0.97
CA LEU A 38 -8.94 1.55 0.83
C LEU A 38 -8.48 1.45 -0.62
N MET A 39 -9.03 0.52 -1.40
CA MET A 39 -8.71 0.38 -2.81
C MET A 39 -9.08 1.64 -3.60
N LEU A 40 -10.28 2.20 -3.38
CA LEU A 40 -10.69 3.46 -4.01
C LEU A 40 -9.76 4.63 -3.64
N GLU A 41 -9.34 4.71 -2.37
CA GLU A 41 -8.35 5.69 -1.93
C GLU A 41 -7.00 5.53 -2.67
N GLN A 42 -6.56 4.29 -2.94
CA GLN A 42 -5.35 4.04 -3.73
C GLN A 42 -5.51 4.45 -5.21
N LEU A 43 -6.66 4.16 -5.83
CA LEU A 43 -6.92 4.57 -7.21
C LEU A 43 -6.82 6.09 -7.38
N GLU A 44 -7.38 6.85 -6.42
CA GLU A 44 -7.33 8.31 -6.46
C GLU A 44 -5.91 8.88 -6.31
N LEU A 45 -5.01 8.17 -5.64
CA LEU A 45 -3.60 8.55 -5.58
C LEU A 45 -2.88 8.20 -6.90
N LEU A 46 -3.12 7.01 -7.45
CA LEU A 46 -2.47 6.53 -8.67
C LEU A 46 -2.85 7.35 -9.91
N LYS A 47 -4.12 7.77 -10.04
CA LYS A 47 -4.58 8.64 -11.14
C LYS A 47 -3.82 9.97 -11.24
N LYS A 48 -3.20 10.41 -10.15
CA LYS A 48 -2.55 11.72 -10.04
C LYS A 48 -1.04 11.70 -10.30
N CYS A 49 -0.43 10.53 -10.46
CA CYS A 49 1.00 10.41 -10.67
C CYS A 49 1.36 9.77 -12.02
N GLU A 50 2.55 10.07 -12.53
CA GLU A 50 3.03 9.57 -13.83
C GLU A 50 3.16 8.04 -13.82
N LEU A 51 3.65 7.44 -12.73
CA LEU A 51 3.77 5.98 -12.62
C LEU A 51 2.39 5.31 -12.71
N GLY A 52 1.40 5.81 -11.96
CA GLY A 52 0.05 5.26 -11.97
C GLY A 52 -0.61 5.36 -13.35
N LYS A 53 -0.47 6.52 -14.03
CA LYS A 53 -0.93 6.68 -15.42
C LYS A 53 -0.22 5.75 -16.39
N SER A 54 1.09 5.52 -16.21
CA SER A 54 1.85 4.59 -17.04
C SER A 54 1.37 3.13 -16.89
N ILE A 55 0.90 2.74 -15.71
CA ILE A 55 0.38 1.39 -15.43
C ILE A 55 -1.05 1.22 -15.95
N MET A 56 -1.89 2.23 -15.73
CA MET A 56 -3.29 2.20 -16.15
C MET A 56 -3.47 2.50 -17.64
N GLY A 57 -2.47 3.10 -18.29
CA GLY A 57 -2.55 3.51 -19.69
C GLY A 57 -3.70 4.52 -19.90
N ASP A 58 -4.56 4.23 -20.87
CA ASP A 58 -5.76 5.03 -21.16
C ASP A 58 -6.95 4.68 -20.24
N ALA A 59 -6.82 3.69 -19.35
CA ALA A 59 -7.89 3.31 -18.44
C ALA A 59 -8.08 4.34 -17.33
N ILE A 60 -9.33 4.70 -17.07
CA ILE A 60 -9.73 5.58 -15.96
C ILE A 60 -10.79 4.83 -15.14
N PRO A 61 -10.40 3.82 -14.33
CA PRO A 61 -11.36 3.05 -13.56
C PRO A 61 -12.00 3.92 -12.48
N GLU A 62 -13.33 3.92 -12.40
CA GLU A 62 -14.08 4.69 -11.40
C GLU A 62 -14.43 3.86 -10.16
N ASN A 63 -14.51 2.54 -10.34
CA ASN A 63 -14.78 1.57 -9.28
C ASN A 63 -13.78 0.39 -9.31
N ILE A 64 -13.98 -0.56 -8.39
CA ILE A 64 -13.07 -1.70 -8.22
C ILE A 64 -13.23 -2.71 -9.35
N GLU A 65 -14.45 -2.89 -9.81
CA GLU A 65 -14.81 -3.79 -10.90
C GLU A 65 -14.15 -3.32 -12.20
N ASP A 66 -14.25 -2.03 -12.55
CA ASP A 66 -13.55 -1.41 -13.68
C ASP A 66 -12.03 -1.62 -13.56
N PHE A 67 -11.47 -1.38 -12.37
CA PHE A 67 -10.03 -1.55 -12.15
C PHE A 67 -9.59 -2.98 -12.45
N ARG A 68 -10.36 -3.98 -12.01
CA ARG A 68 -10.06 -5.40 -12.23
C ARG A 68 -10.16 -5.81 -13.69
N GLU A 69 -11.07 -5.22 -14.44
CA GLU A 69 -11.27 -5.54 -15.87
C GLU A 69 -10.27 -4.81 -16.77
N MET A 70 -9.93 -3.57 -16.43
CA MET A 70 -9.18 -2.67 -17.32
C MET A 70 -7.68 -2.62 -17.03
N VAL A 71 -7.25 -2.82 -15.78
CA VAL A 71 -5.83 -2.67 -15.40
C VAL A 71 -5.14 -4.03 -15.35
N PRO A 72 -4.09 -4.27 -16.14
CA PRO A 72 -3.40 -5.55 -16.17
C PRO A 72 -2.63 -5.82 -14.88
N LEU A 73 -2.44 -7.10 -14.58
CA LEU A 73 -1.48 -7.50 -13.55
C LEU A 73 -0.06 -7.11 -13.99
N THR A 74 0.65 -6.46 -13.08
CA THR A 74 2.01 -5.96 -13.33
C THR A 74 3.07 -6.90 -12.78
N THR A 75 4.28 -6.77 -13.30
CA THR A 75 5.51 -7.27 -12.69
C THR A 75 6.49 -6.13 -12.41
N TYR A 76 7.65 -6.44 -11.83
CA TYR A 76 8.65 -5.39 -11.54
C TYR A 76 9.18 -4.70 -12.81
N SER A 77 9.16 -5.37 -13.97
CA SER A 77 9.61 -4.79 -15.24
C SER A 77 8.83 -3.53 -15.61
N ASP A 78 7.54 -3.48 -15.27
CA ASP A 78 6.66 -2.35 -15.59
C ASP A 78 7.05 -1.09 -14.80
N TYR A 79 7.64 -1.29 -13.62
CA TYR A 79 8.07 -0.22 -12.72
C TYR A 79 9.56 0.12 -12.88
N ALA A 80 10.35 -0.81 -13.42
CA ALA A 80 11.81 -0.72 -13.49
C ALA A 80 12.34 0.59 -14.11
N PRO A 81 11.76 1.15 -15.20
CA PRO A 81 12.22 2.40 -15.79
C PRO A 81 12.23 3.59 -14.81
N TYR A 82 11.35 3.56 -13.81
CA TYR A 82 11.17 4.59 -12.80
C TYR A 82 11.92 4.26 -11.51
N LEU A 83 11.68 3.05 -10.96
CA LEU A 83 12.14 2.68 -9.63
C LEU A 83 13.64 2.39 -9.58
N LEU A 84 14.24 1.85 -10.64
CA LEU A 84 15.70 1.63 -10.69
C LEU A 84 16.48 2.95 -10.60
N LYS A 85 15.92 4.01 -11.17
CA LYS A 85 16.46 5.38 -11.12
C LYS A 85 16.02 6.13 -9.87
N ARG A 86 15.16 5.53 -9.04
CA ARG A 86 14.56 6.13 -7.85
C ARG A 86 13.89 7.48 -8.16
N ARG A 87 13.20 7.58 -9.32
CA ARG A 87 12.41 8.77 -9.71
C ARG A 87 11.33 9.02 -8.64
N MET A 88 11.45 10.10 -7.88
CA MET A 88 10.51 10.45 -6.80
C MET A 88 9.35 11.31 -7.27
N ASP A 89 9.55 12.04 -8.37
CA ASP A 89 8.61 12.97 -9.00
C ASP A 89 7.43 12.27 -9.68
N VAL A 90 7.59 10.99 -10.04
CA VAL A 90 6.56 10.18 -10.71
C VAL A 90 5.65 9.39 -9.78
N LEU A 91 5.95 9.41 -8.47
CA LEU A 91 5.30 8.58 -7.48
C LEU A 91 4.06 9.29 -6.91
N PRO A 92 3.05 8.54 -6.42
CA PRO A 92 1.86 9.11 -5.81
C PRO A 92 2.16 9.90 -4.51
N GLN A 93 3.26 9.55 -3.84
CA GLN A 93 3.73 10.23 -2.65
C GLN A 93 5.26 10.15 -2.59
N ARG A 94 5.88 11.20 -2.03
CA ARG A 94 7.32 11.26 -1.85
C ARG A 94 7.80 10.20 -0.83
N PRO A 95 8.72 9.29 -1.20
CA PRO A 95 9.28 8.33 -0.25
C PRO A 95 10.25 8.99 0.73
N ILE A 96 10.34 8.42 1.92
CA ILE A 96 11.33 8.77 2.94
C ILE A 96 12.54 7.84 2.90
N ILE A 97 12.35 6.59 2.48
CA ILE A 97 13.41 5.60 2.30
C ILE A 97 13.14 4.72 1.08
N TRP A 98 14.19 4.07 0.59
CA TRP A 98 14.13 3.06 -0.48
C TRP A 98 14.62 1.73 0.06
N GLN A 99 13.85 0.67 -0.18
CA GLN A 99 14.17 -0.68 0.27
C GLN A 99 14.24 -1.63 -0.92
N TYR A 100 14.86 -2.79 -0.74
CA TYR A 100 14.82 -3.89 -1.70
C TYR A 100 15.01 -5.22 -0.96
N THR A 101 14.56 -6.30 -1.57
CA THR A 101 14.77 -7.66 -1.05
C THR A 101 15.89 -8.37 -1.81
N SER A 102 16.59 -9.31 -1.18
CA SER A 102 17.69 -10.07 -1.79
C SER A 102 17.27 -11.14 -2.81
N GLY A 103 15.97 -11.38 -3.01
CA GLY A 103 15.47 -12.62 -3.64
C GLY A 103 15.64 -12.80 -5.16
N LYS A 104 15.91 -11.75 -5.95
CA LYS A 104 16.05 -11.85 -7.43
C LYS A 104 17.03 -10.81 -7.99
N SER A 105 18.28 -10.90 -7.53
CA SER A 105 19.37 -10.00 -7.96
C SER A 105 19.89 -10.27 -9.38
N GLU A 106 19.57 -11.44 -9.96
CA GLU A 106 20.06 -11.83 -11.29
C GLU A 106 19.46 -10.99 -12.43
N GLU A 107 18.19 -10.58 -12.30
CA GLU A 107 17.50 -9.76 -13.32
C GLU A 107 17.78 -8.25 -13.14
N TYR A 108 17.85 -7.81 -11.88
CA TYR A 108 18.16 -6.43 -11.52
C TYR A 108 19.05 -6.44 -10.28
N PRO A 109 20.16 -5.67 -10.24
CA PRO A 109 21.03 -5.61 -9.06
C PRO A 109 20.27 -5.26 -7.78
N TYR A 110 19.26 -4.39 -7.90
CA TYR A 110 18.38 -3.97 -6.81
C TYR A 110 16.94 -3.77 -7.31
N ARG A 111 15.97 -4.47 -6.72
CA ARG A 111 14.53 -4.20 -6.93
C ARG A 111 14.04 -3.17 -5.92
N TRP A 112 14.32 -1.91 -6.20
CA TRP A 112 13.96 -0.79 -5.34
C TRP A 112 12.45 -0.63 -5.19
N VAL A 113 12.02 -0.43 -3.95
CA VAL A 113 10.64 -0.15 -3.54
C VAL A 113 10.63 1.13 -2.69
N PRO A 114 9.81 2.14 -3.04
CA PRO A 114 9.68 3.36 -2.26
C PRO A 114 8.83 3.12 -1.00
N VAL A 115 9.28 3.63 0.15
CA VAL A 115 8.52 3.58 1.41
C VAL A 115 8.24 5.00 1.90
N THR A 116 6.97 5.27 2.19
CA THR A 116 6.45 6.55 2.68
C THR A 116 6.35 6.55 4.20
N SER A 117 6.16 7.74 4.80
CA SER A 117 5.97 7.86 6.25
C SER A 117 4.72 7.16 6.78
N ARG A 118 3.69 6.93 5.94
CA ARG A 118 2.47 6.21 6.35
C ARG A 118 2.70 4.71 6.54
N GLN A 119 3.79 4.17 6.00
CA GLN A 119 4.13 2.75 6.03
C GLN A 119 5.12 2.38 7.15
N LEU A 120 5.55 3.37 7.95
CA LEU A 120 6.37 3.20 9.15
C LEU A 120 5.55 3.51 10.39
#